data_AF-A0AA88V1A2-F1
#
_entry.id   AF-A0AA88V1A2-F1
#
_cell.length_a   1.000
_cell.length_b   1.000
_cell.length_c   1.000
_cell.angle_alpha   90.00
_cell.angle_beta   90.00
_cell.angle_gamma   90.00
#
_symmetry.space_group_name_H-M   'P 1'
#
loop_
_entity.id
_entity.type
_entity.pdbx_description
1 polymer ?
#
loop_
_entity_poly.entity_id
_entity_poly.type
_entity_poly.pdbx_seq_one_letter_code
_entity_poly.pdbx_strand_id
1 'polypeptide(L)'
;MKRQSELSFSLSQMERAVEILDEMLLAGTCPNEHRYTTIMHGYASLGDTGKAFEYFSKLKNEGLEFDVSTYEALLKACCKAGRMQSALAVIKEMSAQKIPRNTFVYNILIDGWARRGDVWEAADLMQQMKQEGVQPDIHTYTSFINACCKAGDVLRATKTMEEMELVRVKPNVKTYTTLIHGWARASLPEKALRCFEQMKSAGLKPDKAVYHCLMTSLLSRACVVEEYIYSGILHICKIGLCSWDGDDEAADSMCRSCFFFMIGCVIVSRSSPMPL
;
A
#
# COMPACT_ATOMS: atom_id res chain seq x y z
N MET A 1 -12.10 -11.72 -14.86
CA MET A 1 -11.80 -12.76 -15.88
C MET A 1 -10.31 -13.00 -16.08
N LYS A 2 -9.49 -12.09 -16.65
CA LYS A 2 -8.02 -12.34 -16.87
C LYS A 2 -7.24 -12.80 -15.64
N ARG A 3 -7.45 -12.16 -14.47
CA ARG A 3 -6.79 -12.53 -13.22
C ARG A 3 -7.17 -13.91 -12.69
N GLN A 4 -8.40 -14.36 -12.95
CA GLN A 4 -8.86 -15.69 -12.52
C GLN A 4 -8.32 -16.79 -13.43
N SER A 5 -8.25 -16.54 -14.76
CA SER A 5 -7.64 -17.48 -15.70
C SER A 5 -6.12 -17.60 -15.53
N GLU A 6 -5.44 -16.51 -15.18
CA GLU A 6 -4.01 -16.51 -14.85
C GLU A 6 -3.74 -17.26 -13.54
N LEU A 7 -4.60 -17.08 -12.53
CA LEU A 7 -4.49 -17.79 -11.26
C LEU A 7 -4.70 -19.31 -11.44
N SER A 8 -5.75 -19.70 -12.20
CA SER A 8 -6.02 -21.13 -12.48
C SER A 8 -4.89 -21.77 -13.29
N PHE A 9 -4.31 -21.05 -14.24
CA PHE A 9 -3.15 -21.53 -14.98
C PHE A 9 -1.92 -21.69 -14.08
N SER A 10 -1.63 -20.71 -13.22
CA SER A 10 -0.50 -20.78 -12.29
C SER A 10 -0.64 -21.91 -11.27
N LEU A 11 -1.86 -22.16 -10.78
CA LEU A 11 -2.16 -23.29 -9.89
C LEU A 11 -1.91 -24.63 -10.60
N SER A 12 -2.35 -24.75 -11.85
CA SER A 12 -2.15 -25.97 -12.66
C SER A 12 -0.66 -26.26 -12.91
N GLN A 13 0.17 -25.24 -13.16
CA GLN A 13 1.62 -25.46 -13.30
C GLN A 13 2.28 -25.87 -11.97
N MET A 14 1.78 -25.36 -10.84
CA MET A 14 2.24 -25.78 -9.52
C MET A 14 1.90 -27.25 -9.21
N GLU A 15 0.70 -27.70 -9.58
CA GLU A 15 0.30 -29.11 -9.43
C GLU A 15 1.19 -30.04 -10.25
N ARG A 16 1.46 -29.69 -11.51
CA ARG A 16 2.40 -30.45 -12.37
C ARG A 16 3.82 -30.46 -11.82
N ALA A 17 4.30 -29.36 -11.23
CA ALA A 17 5.61 -29.31 -10.60
C ALA A 17 5.70 -30.24 -9.38
N VAL A 18 4.60 -30.42 -8.65
CA VAL A 18 4.50 -31.39 -7.54
C VAL A 18 4.48 -32.82 -8.05
N GLU A 19 3.73 -33.12 -9.10
CA GLU A 19 3.71 -34.46 -9.71
C GLU A 19 5.11 -34.91 -10.13
N ILE A 20 5.89 -34.02 -10.75
CA ILE A 20 7.28 -34.30 -11.14
C ILE A 20 8.17 -34.56 -9.90
N LEU A 21 7.92 -33.86 -8.79
CA LEU A 21 8.66 -34.10 -7.54
C LEU A 21 8.35 -35.48 -6.96
N ASP A 22 7.07 -35.88 -6.99
CA ASP A 22 6.63 -37.19 -6.51
C ASP A 22 7.18 -38.32 -7.39
N GLU A 23 7.19 -38.16 -8.71
CA GLU A 23 7.85 -39.10 -9.64
C GLU A 23 9.36 -39.23 -9.36
N MET A 24 10.03 -38.10 -9.10
CA MET A 24 11.46 -38.07 -8.77
C MET A 24 11.78 -38.80 -7.46
N LEU A 25 10.90 -38.66 -6.45
CA LEU A 25 10.97 -39.40 -5.19
C LEU A 25 10.77 -40.91 -5.40
N LEU A 26 9.77 -41.29 -6.20
CA LEU A 26 9.50 -42.70 -6.55
C LEU A 26 10.63 -43.34 -7.36
N ALA A 27 11.31 -42.55 -8.20
CA ALA A 27 12.49 -42.99 -8.95
C ALA A 27 13.74 -43.19 -8.07
N GLY A 28 13.65 -42.97 -6.76
CA GLY A 28 14.75 -43.17 -5.81
C GLY A 28 15.81 -42.07 -5.85
N THR A 29 15.53 -40.95 -6.51
CA THR A 29 16.45 -39.79 -6.52
C THR A 29 16.11 -38.85 -5.37
N CYS A 30 17.07 -38.60 -4.48
CA CYS A 30 16.87 -37.70 -3.34
C CYS A 30 16.61 -36.26 -3.82
N PRO A 31 15.50 -35.62 -3.41
CA PRO A 31 15.32 -34.20 -3.62
C PRO A 31 16.41 -33.42 -2.88
N ASN A 32 17.12 -32.55 -3.59
CA ASN A 32 17.98 -31.57 -2.94
C ASN A 32 17.10 -30.50 -2.26
N GLU A 33 17.59 -29.89 -1.18
CA GLU A 33 16.96 -28.76 -0.47
C GLU A 33 16.31 -27.75 -1.44
N HIS A 34 17.05 -27.35 -2.47
CA HIS A 34 16.62 -26.37 -3.48
C HIS A 34 15.29 -26.70 -4.17
N ARG A 35 14.95 -27.98 -4.37
CA ARG A 35 13.72 -28.39 -5.07
C ARG A 35 12.48 -28.08 -4.22
N TYR A 36 12.53 -28.44 -2.94
CA TYR A 36 11.46 -28.11 -2.00
C TYR A 36 11.33 -26.61 -1.77
N THR A 37 12.46 -25.90 -1.60
CA THR A 37 12.45 -24.44 -1.46
C THR A 37 11.85 -23.75 -2.68
N THR A 38 12.09 -24.27 -3.90
CA THR A 38 11.47 -23.76 -5.13
C THR A 38 9.95 -23.95 -5.14
N ILE A 39 9.46 -25.13 -4.75
CA ILE A 39 8.02 -25.40 -4.65
C ILE A 39 7.36 -24.52 -3.59
N MET A 40 8.03 -24.33 -2.44
CA MET A 40 7.59 -23.43 -1.39
C MET A 40 7.49 -21.99 -1.88
N HIS A 41 8.47 -21.48 -2.64
CA HIS A 41 8.41 -20.15 -3.27
C HIS A 41 7.25 -20.02 -4.24
N GLY A 42 6.98 -21.08 -5.01
CA GLY A 42 5.81 -21.16 -5.88
C GLY A 42 4.50 -20.99 -5.10
N TYR A 43 4.28 -21.79 -4.05
CA TYR A 43 3.09 -21.68 -3.20
C TYR A 43 3.02 -20.35 -2.43
N ALA A 44 4.15 -19.82 -1.97
CA ALA A 44 4.24 -18.51 -1.35
C ALA A 44 3.84 -17.38 -2.31
N SER A 45 4.22 -17.50 -3.58
CA SER A 45 3.82 -16.57 -4.63
C SER A 45 2.32 -16.62 -4.90
N LEU A 46 1.64 -17.73 -4.62
CA LEU A 46 0.18 -17.86 -4.70
C LEU A 46 -0.51 -17.40 -3.40
N GLY A 47 0.22 -17.33 -2.28
CA GLY A 47 -0.33 -17.06 -0.96
C GLY A 47 -0.92 -18.32 -0.30
N ASP A 48 -0.66 -19.51 -0.86
CA ASP A 48 -1.04 -20.78 -0.26
C ASP A 48 -0.06 -21.14 0.86
N THR A 49 -0.38 -20.59 2.02
CA THR A 49 0.33 -20.85 3.25
C THR A 49 0.23 -22.31 3.69
N GLY A 50 -0.86 -23.03 3.40
CA GLY A 50 -1.06 -24.40 3.87
C GLY A 50 -0.04 -25.33 3.24
N LYS A 51 0.01 -25.32 1.90
CA LYS A 51 0.99 -26.13 1.15
C LYS A 51 2.43 -25.69 1.44
N ALA A 52 2.69 -24.38 1.59
CA ALA A 52 4.03 -23.90 1.95
C ALA A 52 4.54 -24.49 3.29
N PHE A 53 3.68 -24.58 4.32
CA PHE A 53 4.04 -25.21 5.60
C PHE A 53 4.12 -26.74 5.51
N GLU A 54 3.33 -27.38 4.66
CA GLU A 54 3.42 -28.82 4.40
C GLU A 54 4.80 -29.18 3.85
N TYR A 55 5.28 -28.46 2.82
CA TYR A 55 6.60 -28.68 2.24
C TYR A 55 7.75 -28.32 3.19
N PHE A 56 7.58 -27.30 4.04
CA PHE A 56 8.52 -27.04 5.12
C PHE A 56 8.61 -28.20 6.12
N SER A 57 7.48 -28.82 6.44
CA SER A 57 7.44 -30.00 7.32
C SER A 57 8.09 -31.22 6.66
N LYS A 58 7.93 -31.39 5.34
CA LYS A 58 8.63 -32.43 4.55
C LYS A 58 10.15 -32.22 4.59
N LEU A 59 10.63 -31.00 4.31
CA LEU A 59 12.05 -30.62 4.46
C LEU A 59 12.60 -30.96 5.85
N LYS A 60 11.84 -30.63 6.90
CA LYS A 60 12.21 -30.90 8.29
C LYS A 60 12.30 -32.40 8.60
N ASN A 61 11.36 -33.18 8.12
CA ASN A 61 11.31 -34.63 8.36
C ASN A 61 12.43 -35.38 7.62
N GLU A 62 12.88 -34.86 6.48
CA GLU A 62 14.02 -35.38 5.74
C GLU A 62 15.38 -34.95 6.31
N GLY A 63 15.38 -34.08 7.33
CA GLY A 63 16.62 -33.63 7.99
C GLY A 63 17.48 -32.74 7.09
N LEU A 64 16.88 -32.09 6.08
CA LEU A 64 17.57 -31.17 5.19
C LEU A 64 17.86 -29.85 5.92
N GLU A 65 19.00 -29.23 5.61
CA GLU A 65 19.34 -27.92 6.18
C GLU A 65 18.37 -26.85 5.67
N PHE A 66 18.12 -25.83 6.51
CA PHE A 66 17.28 -24.71 6.14
C PHE A 66 18.14 -23.49 5.84
N ASP A 67 18.02 -22.95 4.64
CA ASP A 67 18.57 -21.66 4.29
C ASP A 67 17.62 -20.48 4.58
N VAL A 68 18.13 -19.26 4.37
CA VAL A 68 17.33 -18.03 4.48
C VAL A 68 16.17 -18.02 3.47
N SER A 69 16.36 -18.64 2.30
CA SER A 69 15.35 -18.69 1.22
C SER A 69 14.11 -19.49 1.62
N THR A 70 14.28 -20.53 2.43
CA THR A 70 13.20 -21.37 2.96
C THR A 70 12.29 -20.56 3.88
N TYR A 71 12.90 -19.80 4.82
CA TYR A 71 12.16 -18.90 5.69
C TYR A 71 11.54 -17.72 4.93
N GLU A 72 12.24 -17.17 3.94
CA GLU A 72 11.73 -16.14 3.05
C GLU A 72 10.41 -16.58 2.38
N ALA A 73 10.36 -17.78 1.82
CA ALA A 73 9.16 -18.32 1.18
C ALA A 73 7.99 -18.40 2.18
N LEU A 74 8.21 -18.94 3.37
CA LEU A 74 7.18 -19.05 4.41
C LEU A 74 6.66 -17.67 4.84
N LEU A 75 7.55 -16.72 5.08
CA LEU A 75 7.18 -15.36 5.48
C LEU A 75 6.37 -14.67 4.39
N LYS A 76 6.81 -14.78 3.13
CA LYS A 76 6.10 -14.23 1.99
C LYS A 76 4.69 -14.82 1.85
N ALA A 77 4.55 -16.13 2.04
CA ALA A 77 3.26 -16.80 2.06
C ALA A 77 2.37 -16.22 3.19
N CYS A 78 2.89 -16.15 4.42
CA CYS A 78 2.18 -15.68 5.60
C CYS A 78 1.71 -14.23 5.44
N CYS A 79 2.61 -13.33 5.04
CA CYS A 79 2.30 -11.91 4.82
C CYS A 79 1.29 -11.72 3.69
N LYS A 80 1.40 -12.49 2.60
CA LYS A 80 0.44 -12.42 1.48
C LYS A 80 -0.95 -12.91 1.88
N ALA A 81 -1.03 -13.94 2.73
CA ALA A 81 -2.28 -14.44 3.30
C ALA A 81 -2.80 -13.60 4.49
N GLY A 82 -2.10 -12.53 4.89
CA GLY A 82 -2.45 -11.69 6.05
C GLY A 82 -2.24 -12.36 7.42
N ARG A 83 -1.63 -13.54 7.47
CA ARG A 83 -1.40 -14.34 8.69
C ARG A 83 -0.13 -13.92 9.41
N MET A 84 -0.11 -12.69 9.95
CA MET A 84 1.08 -12.17 10.64
C MET A 84 1.46 -12.93 11.92
N GLN A 85 0.50 -13.56 12.61
CA GLN A 85 0.82 -14.41 13.76
C GLN A 85 1.67 -15.63 13.34
N SER A 86 1.34 -16.25 12.21
CA SER A 86 2.16 -17.31 11.62
C SER A 86 3.53 -16.79 11.18
N ALA A 87 3.60 -15.58 10.61
CA ALA A 87 4.88 -14.96 10.26
C ALA A 87 5.78 -14.73 11.48
N LEU A 88 5.23 -14.26 12.61
CA LEU A 88 5.98 -14.10 13.85
C LEU A 88 6.49 -15.44 14.40
N ALA A 89 5.70 -16.51 14.31
CA ALA A 89 6.14 -17.84 14.69
C ALA A 89 7.32 -18.33 13.82
N VAL A 90 7.27 -18.08 12.51
CA VAL A 90 8.36 -18.40 11.57
C VAL A 90 9.63 -17.61 11.91
N ILE A 91 9.53 -16.33 12.29
CA ILE A 91 10.69 -15.54 12.74
C ILE A 91 11.28 -16.08 14.04
N LYS A 92 10.44 -16.52 14.98
CA LYS A 92 10.89 -17.11 16.23
C LYS A 92 11.66 -18.42 15.97
N GLU A 93 11.16 -19.26 15.07
CA GLU A 93 11.86 -20.48 14.64
C GLU A 93 13.18 -20.15 13.94
N MET A 94 13.20 -19.21 12.99
CA MET A 94 14.42 -18.77 12.29
C MET A 94 15.51 -18.29 13.28
N SER A 95 15.09 -17.57 14.31
CA SER A 95 15.97 -17.07 15.37
C SER A 95 16.48 -18.21 16.28
N ALA A 96 15.64 -19.21 16.58
CA ALA A 96 16.03 -20.39 17.34
C ALA A 96 17.06 -21.26 16.59
N GLN A 97 16.96 -21.33 15.26
CA GLN A 97 17.95 -21.96 14.38
C GLN A 97 19.20 -21.10 14.16
N LYS A 98 19.28 -19.91 14.78
CA LYS A 98 20.40 -18.95 14.64
C LYS A 98 20.68 -18.53 13.20
N ILE A 99 19.67 -18.54 12.34
CA ILE A 99 19.79 -18.10 10.95
C ILE A 99 19.62 -16.57 10.92
N PRO A 100 20.61 -15.81 10.42
CA PRO A 100 20.55 -14.35 10.42
C PRO A 100 19.50 -13.83 9.44
N ARG A 101 18.82 -12.75 9.82
CA ARG A 101 17.85 -12.06 8.97
C ARG A 101 18.60 -11.14 8.00
N ASN A 102 18.24 -11.18 6.74
CA ASN A 102 18.75 -10.25 5.73
C ASN A 102 17.74 -9.12 5.47
N THR A 103 18.12 -8.15 4.64
CA THR A 103 17.26 -7.04 4.20
C THR A 103 15.92 -7.51 3.63
N PHE A 104 15.91 -8.64 2.92
CA PHE A 104 14.71 -9.14 2.27
C PHE A 104 13.67 -9.67 3.28
N VAL A 105 14.11 -10.39 4.31
CA VAL A 105 13.26 -10.87 5.42
C VAL A 105 12.60 -9.68 6.12
N TYR A 106 13.36 -8.63 6.44
CA TYR A 106 12.81 -7.41 7.03
C TYR A 106 11.79 -6.73 6.10
N ASN A 107 12.11 -6.62 4.81
CA ASN A 107 11.22 -6.02 3.82
C ASN A 107 9.88 -6.77 3.69
N ILE A 108 9.88 -8.11 3.75
CA ILE A 108 8.64 -8.90 3.74
C ILE A 108 7.78 -8.57 4.97
N LEU A 109 8.38 -8.57 6.16
CA LEU A 109 7.64 -8.33 7.40
C LEU A 109 7.08 -6.91 7.45
N ILE A 110 7.90 -5.92 7.12
CA ILE A 110 7.50 -4.50 7.10
C ILE A 110 6.42 -4.27 6.06
N ASP A 111 6.50 -4.87 4.86
CA ASP A 111 5.42 -4.80 3.86
C ASP A 111 4.14 -5.50 4.36
N GLY A 112 4.27 -6.63 5.06
CA GLY A 112 3.16 -7.36 5.68
C GLY A 112 2.38 -6.49 6.69
N TRP A 113 3.08 -5.85 7.62
CA TRP A 113 2.47 -4.92 8.58
C TRP A 113 1.96 -3.63 7.92
N ALA A 114 2.70 -3.09 6.95
CA ALA A 114 2.27 -1.93 6.18
C ALA A 114 0.98 -2.18 5.41
N ARG A 115 0.75 -3.40 4.92
CA ARG A 115 -0.52 -3.76 4.25
C ARG A 115 -1.71 -3.68 5.20
N ARG A 116 -1.51 -4.02 6.47
CA ARG A 116 -2.51 -3.92 7.54
C ARG A 116 -2.66 -2.50 8.11
N GLY A 117 -1.67 -1.65 7.90
CA GLY A 117 -1.63 -0.29 8.47
C GLY A 117 -1.10 -0.25 9.90
N ASP A 118 -0.49 -1.33 10.37
CA ASP A 118 0.08 -1.44 11.73
C ASP A 118 1.44 -0.73 11.77
N VAL A 119 1.42 0.59 11.98
CA VAL A 119 2.62 1.44 11.94
C VAL A 119 3.61 1.14 13.07
N TRP A 120 3.13 0.71 14.24
CA TRP A 120 3.96 0.44 15.41
C TRP A 120 4.88 -0.76 15.18
N GLU A 121 4.32 -1.89 14.73
CA GLU A 121 5.08 -3.10 14.40
C GLU A 121 6.06 -2.86 13.24
N ALA A 122 5.63 -2.09 12.22
CA ALA A 122 6.52 -1.72 11.12
C ALA A 122 7.69 -0.84 11.58
N ALA A 123 7.47 0.06 12.55
CA ALA A 123 8.50 0.92 13.10
C ALA A 123 9.49 0.13 13.96
N ASP A 124 9.00 -0.78 14.80
CA ASP A 124 9.83 -1.63 15.64
C ASP A 124 10.76 -2.51 14.78
N LEU A 125 10.24 -3.13 13.74
CA LEU A 125 11.05 -3.90 12.79
C LEU A 125 12.10 -3.04 12.07
N MET A 126 11.78 -1.81 11.69
CA MET A 126 12.74 -0.91 11.06
C MET A 126 13.85 -0.48 12.04
N GLN A 127 13.52 -0.34 13.33
CA GLN A 127 14.51 -0.06 14.38
C GLN A 127 15.39 -1.29 14.65
N GLN A 128 14.80 -2.48 14.77
CA GLN A 128 15.53 -3.74 14.92
C GLN A 128 16.49 -3.97 13.75
N MET A 129 16.04 -3.73 12.51
CA MET A 129 16.86 -3.83 11.31
C MET A 129 18.13 -2.97 11.42
N LYS A 130 17.99 -1.72 11.86
CA LYS A 130 19.12 -0.80 12.09
C LYS A 130 20.03 -1.27 13.24
N GLN A 131 19.46 -1.78 14.33
CA GLN A 131 20.22 -2.31 15.49
C GLN A 131 21.05 -3.55 15.14
N GLU A 132 20.52 -4.41 14.27
CA GLU A 132 21.21 -5.58 13.75
C GLU A 132 22.22 -5.24 12.63
N GLY A 133 22.42 -3.95 12.32
CA GLY A 133 23.37 -3.48 11.32
C GLY A 133 22.91 -3.70 9.86
N VAL A 134 21.64 -4.08 9.65
CA VAL A 134 21.06 -4.26 8.33
C VAL A 134 20.55 -2.91 7.83
N GLN A 135 21.02 -2.45 6.67
CA GLN A 135 20.67 -1.12 6.18
C GLN A 135 19.29 -1.11 5.48
N PRO A 136 18.36 -0.22 5.89
CA PRO A 136 17.10 0.00 5.19
C PRO A 136 17.33 0.39 3.73
N ASP A 137 16.58 -0.25 2.82
CA ASP A 137 16.62 0.07 1.41
C ASP A 137 15.36 0.84 0.97
N ILE A 138 15.26 1.11 -0.33
CA ILE A 138 14.11 1.79 -0.93
C ILE A 138 12.78 1.08 -0.65
N HIS A 139 12.78 -0.25 -0.57
CA HIS A 139 11.59 -1.03 -0.30
C HIS A 139 11.20 -0.90 1.18
N THR A 140 12.17 -0.92 2.09
CA THR A 140 11.95 -0.68 3.53
C THR A 140 11.25 0.66 3.76
N TYR A 141 11.84 1.75 3.24
CA TYR A 141 11.29 3.10 3.40
C TYR A 141 9.92 3.24 2.75
N THR A 142 9.73 2.72 1.54
CA THR A 142 8.44 2.80 0.83
C THR A 142 7.34 2.04 1.56
N SER A 143 7.64 0.86 2.09
CA SER A 143 6.67 0.08 2.88
C SER A 143 6.34 0.77 4.20
N PHE A 144 7.32 1.36 4.89
CA PHE A 144 7.06 2.11 6.12
C PHE A 144 6.22 3.37 5.89
N ILE A 145 6.50 4.13 4.81
CA ILE A 145 5.67 5.26 4.38
C ILE A 145 4.23 4.80 4.11
N ASN A 146 4.04 3.66 3.44
CA ASN A 146 2.71 3.09 3.20
C ASN A 146 1.97 2.76 4.50
N ALA A 147 2.67 2.20 5.50
CA ALA A 147 2.10 1.93 6.82
C ALA A 147 1.61 3.22 7.48
N CYS A 148 2.46 4.26 7.50
CA CYS A 148 2.14 5.57 8.08
C CYS A 148 0.92 6.20 7.38
N CYS A 149 0.90 6.22 6.05
CA CYS A 149 -0.22 6.75 5.27
C CYS A 149 -1.54 6.01 5.52
N LYS A 150 -1.50 4.69 5.72
CA LYS A 150 -2.70 3.89 6.04
C LYS A 150 -3.21 4.11 7.46
N ALA A 151 -2.30 4.32 8.40
CA ALA A 151 -2.63 4.70 9.77
C ALA A 151 -3.13 6.16 9.90
N GLY A 152 -3.08 6.95 8.82
CA GLY A 152 -3.44 8.37 8.83
C GLY A 152 -2.32 9.30 9.35
N ASP A 153 -1.16 8.74 9.73
CA ASP A 153 0.01 9.49 10.20
C ASP A 153 0.87 9.97 9.02
N VAL A 154 0.31 10.87 8.22
CA VAL A 154 0.99 11.37 7.01
C VAL A 154 2.17 12.29 7.37
N LEU A 155 2.21 12.85 8.58
CA LEU A 155 3.35 13.64 9.07
C LEU A 155 4.58 12.76 9.26
N ARG A 156 4.42 11.58 9.87
CA ARG A 156 5.51 10.60 9.99
C ARG A 156 5.93 10.06 8.63
N ALA A 157 4.98 9.90 7.70
CA ALA A 157 5.29 9.52 6.33
C ALA A 157 6.22 10.54 5.64
N THR A 158 5.96 11.84 5.78
CA THR A 158 6.85 12.89 5.23
C THR A 158 8.22 12.91 5.87
N LYS A 159 8.30 12.82 7.21
CA LYS A 159 9.58 12.78 7.92
C LYS A 159 10.43 11.58 7.49
N THR A 160 9.78 10.45 7.24
CA THR A 160 10.43 9.23 6.73
C THR A 160 11.00 9.46 5.32
N MET A 161 10.29 10.18 4.46
CA MET A 161 10.77 10.52 3.12
C MET A 161 11.99 11.45 3.15
N GLU A 162 11.98 12.44 4.05
CA GLU A 162 13.14 13.31 4.29
C GLU A 162 14.34 12.51 4.83
N GLU A 163 14.12 11.60 5.80
CA GLU A 163 15.16 10.71 6.30
C GLU A 163 15.78 9.86 5.19
N MET A 164 14.95 9.28 4.33
CA MET A 164 15.35 8.47 3.18
C MET A 164 16.29 9.23 2.25
N GLU A 165 15.99 10.50 1.96
CA GLU A 165 16.86 11.37 1.15
C GLU A 165 18.17 11.73 1.86
N LEU A 166 18.13 12.00 3.17
CA LEU A 166 19.32 12.29 3.98
C LEU A 166 20.31 11.12 4.00
N VAL A 167 19.82 9.88 4.05
CA VAL A 167 20.65 8.66 3.94
C VAL A 167 21.00 8.30 2.49
N ARG A 168 20.73 9.20 1.52
CA ARG A 168 21.02 9.05 0.09
C ARG A 168 20.30 7.90 -0.61
N VAL A 169 19.20 7.42 -0.05
CA VAL A 169 18.29 6.49 -0.73
C VAL A 169 17.31 7.32 -1.54
N LYS A 170 17.34 7.24 -2.87
CA LYS A 170 16.49 8.08 -3.72
C LYS A 170 15.05 7.53 -3.79
N PRO A 171 14.01 8.35 -3.53
CA PRO A 171 12.63 7.95 -3.75
C PRO A 171 12.37 7.53 -5.19
N ASN A 172 11.55 6.50 -5.39
CA ASN A 172 11.12 6.06 -6.72
C ASN A 172 9.65 6.42 -6.97
N VAL A 173 9.16 6.06 -8.16
CA VAL A 173 7.75 6.24 -8.55
C VAL A 173 6.79 5.71 -7.49
N LYS A 174 7.03 4.49 -6.98
CA LYS A 174 6.18 3.87 -5.95
C LYS A 174 6.16 4.69 -4.66
N THR A 175 7.31 5.18 -4.20
CA THR A 175 7.42 6.01 -2.99
C THR A 175 6.57 7.27 -3.10
N TYR A 176 6.69 8.02 -4.20
CA TYR A 176 5.87 9.22 -4.45
C TYR A 176 4.39 8.87 -4.57
N THR A 177 4.03 7.84 -5.34
CA THR A 177 2.63 7.39 -5.49
C THR A 177 2.02 7.05 -4.13
N THR A 178 2.75 6.36 -3.25
CA THR A 178 2.29 6.04 -1.90
C THR A 178 2.03 7.29 -1.07
N LEU A 179 2.93 8.27 -1.09
CA LEU A 179 2.76 9.50 -0.31
C LEU A 179 1.62 10.37 -0.84
N ILE A 180 1.48 10.51 -2.17
CA ILE A 180 0.37 11.20 -2.83
C ILE A 180 -0.97 10.57 -2.41
N HIS A 181 -1.04 9.24 -2.41
CA HIS A 181 -2.22 8.51 -1.97
C HIS A 181 -2.52 8.72 -0.47
N GLY A 182 -1.49 8.82 0.37
CA GLY A 182 -1.61 9.20 1.77
C GLY A 182 -2.24 10.58 1.96
N TRP A 183 -1.73 11.59 1.25
CA TRP A 183 -2.28 12.96 1.30
C TRP A 183 -3.71 13.06 0.79
N ALA A 184 -4.01 12.36 -0.31
CA ALA A 184 -5.35 12.28 -0.86
C ALA A 184 -6.34 11.69 0.15
N ARG A 185 -5.96 10.61 0.85
CA ARG A 185 -6.79 10.00 1.91
C ARG A 185 -6.94 10.89 3.14
N ALA A 186 -5.93 11.68 3.46
CA ALA A 186 -5.99 12.68 4.53
C ALA A 186 -6.76 13.95 4.13
N SER A 187 -7.42 13.97 2.96
CA SER A 187 -8.19 15.12 2.44
C SER A 187 -7.36 16.41 2.26
N LEU A 188 -6.05 16.26 1.98
CA LEU A 188 -5.09 17.35 1.79
C LEU A 188 -4.56 17.37 0.33
N PRO A 189 -5.40 17.69 -0.67
CA PRO A 189 -5.04 17.59 -2.09
C PRO A 189 -3.92 18.56 -2.49
N GLU A 190 -3.80 19.71 -1.84
CA GLU A 190 -2.76 20.70 -2.13
C GLU A 190 -1.37 20.12 -1.87
N LYS A 191 -1.21 19.36 -0.77
CA LYS A 191 0.03 18.66 -0.46
C LYS A 191 0.27 17.50 -1.43
N ALA A 192 -0.79 16.81 -1.84
CA ALA A 192 -0.71 15.77 -2.88
C ALA A 192 -0.22 16.34 -4.22
N LEU A 193 -0.73 17.51 -4.64
CA LEU A 193 -0.31 18.21 -5.85
C LEU A 193 1.14 18.71 -5.76
N ARG A 194 1.56 19.27 -4.62
CA ARG A 194 2.98 19.64 -4.42
C ARG A 194 3.90 18.43 -4.54
N CYS A 195 3.52 17.30 -3.94
CA CYS A 195 4.27 16.05 -4.04
C CYS A 195 4.32 15.52 -5.49
N PHE A 196 3.25 15.69 -6.26
CA PHE A 196 3.20 15.38 -7.68
C PHE A 196 4.15 16.26 -8.52
N GLU A 197 4.23 17.56 -8.24
CA GLU A 197 5.20 18.45 -8.88
C GLU A 197 6.65 18.05 -8.53
N GLN A 198 6.92 17.72 -7.26
CA GLN A 198 8.22 17.21 -6.82
C GLN A 198 8.62 15.95 -7.58
N MET A 199 7.70 14.99 -7.73
CA MET A 199 7.91 13.77 -8.51
C MET A 199 8.34 14.08 -9.95
N LYS A 200 7.67 15.03 -10.63
CA LYS A 200 8.03 15.45 -11.98
C LYS A 200 9.39 16.15 -12.02
N SER A 201 9.69 17.02 -11.05
CA SER A 201 10.97 17.71 -10.96
C SER A 201 12.14 16.75 -10.73
N ALA A 202 11.90 15.61 -10.07
CA ALA A 202 12.86 14.53 -9.91
C ALA A 202 13.05 13.68 -11.19
N GLY A 203 12.39 14.03 -12.30
CA GLY A 203 12.47 13.32 -13.58
C GLY A 203 11.67 12.01 -13.62
N LEU A 204 10.81 11.76 -12.63
CA LEU A 204 10.00 10.55 -12.55
C LEU A 204 8.69 10.74 -13.31
N LYS A 205 8.30 9.74 -14.10
CA LYS A 205 7.04 9.75 -14.86
C LYS A 205 5.91 9.22 -13.99
N PRO A 206 4.85 10.03 -13.74
CA PRO A 206 3.69 9.57 -12.99
C PRO A 206 2.96 8.43 -13.71
N ASP A 207 2.49 7.44 -12.94
CA ASP A 207 1.71 6.33 -13.46
C ASP A 207 0.19 6.66 -13.47
N LYS A 208 -0.61 5.76 -14.05
CA LYS A 208 -2.07 5.90 -14.09
C LYS A 208 -2.70 6.01 -12.71
N ALA A 209 -2.11 5.40 -11.68
CA ALA A 209 -2.64 5.39 -10.34
C ALA A 209 -2.52 6.77 -9.68
N VAL A 210 -1.42 7.48 -9.91
CA VAL A 210 -1.22 8.86 -9.43
C VAL A 210 -2.29 9.81 -9.99
N TYR A 211 -2.50 9.80 -11.31
CA TYR A 211 -3.52 10.65 -11.94
C TYR A 211 -4.92 10.35 -11.42
N HIS A 212 -5.29 9.06 -11.35
CA HIS A 212 -6.58 8.65 -10.81
C HIS A 212 -6.77 9.12 -9.36
N CYS A 213 -5.75 8.96 -8.52
CA CYS A 213 -5.79 9.38 -7.12
C CYS A 213 -5.99 10.89 -6.96
N LEU A 214 -5.25 11.70 -7.72
CA LEU A 214 -5.37 13.15 -7.69
C LEU A 214 -6.73 13.63 -8.18
N MET A 215 -7.23 13.09 -9.30
CA MET A 215 -8.56 13.43 -9.81
C MET A 215 -9.65 13.12 -8.79
N THR A 216 -9.66 11.92 -8.22
CA THR A 216 -10.65 11.53 -7.21
C THR A 216 -10.57 12.40 -5.96
N SER A 217 -9.37 12.75 -5.49
CA SER A 217 -9.16 13.61 -4.31
C SER A 217 -9.62 15.06 -4.53
N LEU A 218 -9.49 15.58 -5.75
CA LEU A 218 -9.94 16.93 -6.11
C LEU A 218 -11.46 16.98 -6.31
N LEU A 219 -12.02 15.98 -7.02
CA LEU A 219 -13.47 15.90 -7.28
C LEU A 219 -14.27 15.67 -6.01
N SER A 220 -13.80 14.81 -5.09
CA SER A 220 -14.47 14.62 -3.80
C SER A 220 -14.58 15.92 -3.01
N ARG A 221 -13.59 16.82 -3.14
CA ARG A 221 -13.66 18.15 -2.52
C ARG A 221 -14.51 19.14 -3.30
N ALA A 222 -14.54 19.08 -4.63
CA ALA A 222 -15.44 19.93 -5.42
C ALA A 222 -16.92 19.66 -5.08
N CYS A 223 -17.33 18.39 -5.01
CA CYS A 223 -18.70 18.03 -4.65
C CYS A 223 -19.05 18.36 -3.19
N VAL A 224 -18.11 18.17 -2.26
CA VAL A 224 -18.32 18.57 -0.86
C VAL A 224 -18.44 20.09 -0.72
N VAL A 225 -17.62 20.87 -1.46
CA VAL A 225 -17.72 22.33 -1.46
C VAL A 225 -19.08 22.79 -2.00
N GLU A 226 -19.62 22.13 -3.04
CA GLU A 226 -20.95 22.42 -3.56
C GLU A 226 -22.06 22.17 -2.52
N GLU A 227 -22.05 21.04 -1.81
CA GLU A 227 -23.04 20.74 -0.75
C GLU A 227 -22.94 21.67 0.46
N TYR A 228 -21.72 22.02 0.92
CA TYR A 228 -21.53 22.90 2.07
C TYR A 228 -21.82 24.37 1.75
N ILE A 229 -21.48 24.84 0.54
CA ILE A 229 -21.87 26.17 0.09
C ILE A 229 -23.40 26.23 -0.05
N TYR A 230 -24.03 25.20 -0.64
CA TYR A 230 -25.49 25.14 -0.77
C TYR A 230 -26.18 25.12 0.61
N SER A 231 -25.74 24.26 1.52
CA SER A 231 -26.27 24.16 2.89
C SER A 231 -26.01 25.44 3.71
N GLY A 232 -24.83 26.05 3.57
CA GLY A 232 -24.48 27.31 4.21
C GLY A 232 -25.31 28.49 3.69
N ILE A 233 -25.51 28.59 2.37
CA ILE A 233 -26.41 29.57 1.76
C ILE A 233 -27.84 29.32 2.23
N LEU A 234 -28.31 28.07 2.26
CA LEU A 234 -29.65 27.74 2.75
C LEU A 234 -29.84 28.13 4.23
N HIS A 235 -28.81 27.94 5.07
CA HIS A 235 -28.87 28.32 6.48
C HIS A 235 -28.88 29.84 6.65
N ILE A 236 -28.06 30.58 5.90
CA ILE A 236 -28.07 32.05 5.88
C ILE A 236 -29.40 32.59 5.33
N CYS A 237 -29.92 32.00 4.25
CA CYS A 237 -31.26 32.29 3.72
C CYS A 237 -32.32 32.11 4.82
N LYS A 238 -32.30 30.99 5.55
CA LYS A 238 -33.24 30.71 6.66
C LYS A 238 -33.08 31.67 7.85
N ILE A 239 -31.87 32.06 8.21
CA ILE A 239 -31.60 33.04 9.27
C ILE A 239 -32.12 34.44 8.86
N GLY A 240 -31.98 34.82 7.58
CA GLY A 240 -32.52 36.07 7.03
C GLY A 240 -34.04 36.08 6.82
N LEU A 241 -34.67 34.91 6.70
CA LEU A 241 -36.11 34.73 6.51
C LEU A 241 -36.91 34.55 7.81
N CYS A 242 -36.30 34.67 9.00
CA CYS A 242 -37.04 34.72 10.28
C CYS A 242 -38.01 35.93 10.41
N SER A 243 -38.20 36.72 9.35
CA SER A 243 -39.19 37.78 9.20
C SER A 243 -40.06 37.66 7.93
N TRP A 244 -40.11 36.49 7.30
CA TRP A 244 -40.83 36.25 6.03
C TRP A 244 -41.77 35.04 6.13
N ASP A 245 -43.08 35.29 6.16
CA ASP A 245 -44.16 34.28 6.22
C ASP A 245 -44.50 33.72 4.81
N GLY A 246 -43.51 33.18 4.09
CA GLY A 246 -43.69 32.61 2.74
C GLY A 246 -43.24 31.15 2.64
N ASP A 247 -43.91 30.36 1.79
CA ASP A 247 -43.73 28.91 1.61
C ASP A 247 -42.25 28.50 1.37
N ASP A 248 -41.80 27.46 2.09
CA ASP A 248 -40.43 26.90 2.08
C ASP A 248 -39.89 26.58 0.67
N GLU A 249 -40.78 26.32 -0.29
CA GLU A 249 -40.45 25.94 -1.67
C GLU A 249 -39.92 27.14 -2.50
N ALA A 250 -40.38 28.36 -2.21
CA ALA A 250 -39.90 29.58 -2.86
C ALA A 250 -38.48 29.96 -2.36
N ALA A 251 -38.19 29.72 -1.08
CA ALA A 251 -36.87 29.92 -0.50
C ALA A 251 -35.82 28.97 -1.11
N ASP A 252 -36.16 27.68 -1.32
CA ASP A 252 -35.25 26.71 -1.96
C ASP A 252 -34.95 27.10 -3.42
N SER A 253 -35.95 27.58 -4.17
CA SER A 253 -35.77 28.07 -5.55
C SER A 253 -34.86 29.30 -5.65
N MET A 254 -35.01 30.27 -4.73
CA MET A 254 -34.15 31.46 -4.68
C MET A 254 -32.70 31.14 -4.30
N CYS A 255 -32.48 30.28 -3.30
CA CYS A 255 -31.12 29.90 -2.89
C CYS A 255 -30.42 29.06 -3.99
N ARG A 256 -31.15 28.22 -4.74
CA ARG A 256 -30.64 27.55 -5.97
C ARG A 256 -30.21 28.56 -7.04
N SER A 257 -31.04 29.56 -7.32
CA SER A 257 -30.74 30.57 -8.35
C SER A 257 -29.53 31.44 -7.99
N CYS A 258 -29.40 31.85 -6.72
CA CYS A 258 -28.22 32.56 -6.21
C CYS A 258 -26.95 31.70 -6.24
N PHE A 259 -27.06 30.41 -5.93
CA PHE A 259 -25.96 29.44 -6.00
C PHE A 259 -25.42 29.29 -7.43
N PHE A 260 -26.29 29.16 -8.43
CA PHE A 260 -25.89 29.11 -9.85
C PHE A 260 -25.22 30.42 -10.32
N PHE A 261 -25.70 31.58 -9.86
CA PHE A 261 -25.11 32.87 -10.21
C PHE A 261 -23.70 33.07 -9.62
N MET A 262 -23.46 32.63 -8.38
CA MET A 262 -22.13 32.68 -7.74
C MET A 262 -21.15 31.68 -8.36
N ILE A 263 -21.60 30.47 -8.73
CA ILE A 263 -20.76 29.50 -9.45
C ILE A 263 -20.36 30.04 -10.83
N GLY A 264 -21.29 30.68 -11.54
CA GLY A 264 -20.99 31.37 -12.81
C GLY A 264 -19.88 32.42 -12.66
N CYS A 265 -19.85 33.16 -11.55
CA CYS A 265 -18.81 34.17 -11.29
C CYS A 265 -17.45 33.55 -10.91
N VAL A 266 -17.41 32.43 -10.17
CA VAL A 266 -16.15 31.76 -9.76
C VAL A 266 -15.48 31.04 -10.94
N ILE A 267 -16.26 30.48 -11.86
CA ILE A 267 -15.73 29.84 -13.08
C ILE A 267 -15.17 30.88 -14.06
N VAL A 268 -15.82 32.04 -14.19
CA VAL A 268 -15.37 33.15 -15.05
C VAL A 268 -14.12 33.85 -14.51
N SER A 269 -13.94 33.92 -13.18
CA SER A 269 -12.77 34.58 -12.57
C SER A 269 -11.50 33.72 -12.55
N ARG A 270 -11.57 32.41 -12.82
CA ARG A 270 -10.40 31.52 -12.99
C ARG A 270 -9.96 31.32 -14.45
N SER A 271 -10.69 31.86 -15.42
CA SER A 271 -10.41 31.72 -16.86
C SER A 271 -9.76 32.97 -17.49
N SER A 272 -9.27 33.92 -16.69
CA SER A 272 -8.44 35.02 -17.16
C SER A 272 -6.96 34.59 -17.25
N PRO A 273 -6.31 34.57 -18.43
CA PRO A 273 -4.87 34.38 -18.51
C PRO A 273 -4.14 35.62 -17.97
N MET A 274 -3.09 35.42 -17.17
CA MET A 274 -2.19 36.50 -16.77
C MET A 274 -1.62 37.17 -18.03
N PRO A 275 -1.67 38.51 -18.17
CA PRO A 275 -0.90 39.19 -19.19
C PRO A 275 0.59 39.16 -18.81
N LEU A 276 1.43 38.92 -19.81
CA LEU A 276 2.90 39.00 -19.77
C LEU A 276 3.39 40.39 -19.36
#